data_AF-A0A7S2Z281-F1
#
_entry.id   AF-A0A7S2Z281-F1
#
_cell.length_a   1.000
_cell.length_b   1.000
_cell.length_c   1.000
_cell.angle_alpha   90.00
_cell.angle_beta   90.00
_cell.angle_gamma   90.00
#
_symmetry.space_group_name_H-M   'P 1'
#
loop_
_entity.id
_entity.type
_entity.pdbx_description
1 polymer ?
#
loop_
_entity_poly.entity_id
_entity_poly.type
_entity_poly.pdbx_seq_one_letter_code
_entity_poly.pdbx_strand_id
1 'polypeptide(L)'
;TAIAVIVQKIHPPAEPSPDSSDTDKQCFLQSEYISMMLKGVSDHLKDNIHRTLVTSISPNKEVQAIRCLNIMIELSGHHVKEFTPGFLALLTKGLEAKDELAKIHAVQGLTYFVDALARAEPMQLKRIAEPIVVALLPFLELSGSAKMHHAVVRLLETLVVK
;
A
#
# COMPACT_ATOMS: atom_id res chain seq x y z
N THR A 1 37.64 -2.25 -8.90
CA THR A 1 38.07 -2.86 -7.62
C THR A 1 38.38 -1.77 -6.63
N ALA A 2 37.40 -1.38 -5.78
CA ALA A 2 37.61 -0.45 -4.67
C ALA A 2 36.49 -0.54 -3.62
N ILE A 3 35.89 -1.73 -3.44
CA ILE A 3 34.93 -2.05 -2.36
C ILE A 3 35.67 -2.37 -1.03
N ALA A 4 36.98 -2.10 -0.94
CA ALA A 4 37.84 -2.60 0.13
C ALA A 4 38.27 -1.57 1.19
N VAL A 5 37.74 -0.34 1.21
CA VAL A 5 38.29 0.73 2.08
C VAL A 5 37.33 1.22 3.20
N ILE A 6 36.16 0.61 3.38
CA ILE A 6 35.25 0.98 4.50
C ILE A 6 34.88 -0.23 5.37
N VAL A 7 35.84 -1.14 5.63
CA VAL A 7 35.64 -2.35 6.47
C VAL A 7 36.63 -2.44 7.64
N GLN A 8 37.28 -1.35 8.07
CA GLN A 8 38.31 -1.44 9.12
C GLN A 8 38.21 -0.44 10.30
N LYS A 9 37.02 0.07 10.64
CA LYS A 9 36.84 0.78 11.92
C LYS A 9 35.52 0.52 12.64
N ILE A 10 35.17 -0.74 12.85
CA ILE A 10 34.18 -1.11 13.87
C ILE A 10 34.75 -2.27 14.68
N HIS A 11 35.46 -1.94 15.75
CA HIS A 11 35.57 -2.83 16.90
C HIS A 11 34.14 -3.05 17.44
N PRO A 12 33.70 -4.28 17.73
CA PRO A 12 32.39 -4.48 18.35
C PRO A 12 32.44 -3.94 19.78
N PRO A 13 31.55 -3.01 20.19
CA PRO A 13 31.29 -2.86 21.61
C PRO A 13 30.58 -4.13 22.09
N ALA A 14 30.97 -4.56 23.30
CA ALA A 14 30.41 -5.71 23.98
C ALA A 14 28.87 -5.71 23.93
N GLU A 15 28.30 -6.90 23.75
CA GLU A 15 26.85 -7.15 23.78
C GLU A 15 26.18 -6.44 24.97
N PRO A 16 25.24 -5.51 24.74
CA PRO A 16 24.19 -5.27 25.70
C PRO A 16 23.09 -6.31 25.48
N SER A 17 22.71 -6.97 26.56
CA SER A 17 21.52 -7.82 26.66
C SER A 17 20.31 -7.19 25.95
N PRO A 18 19.40 -7.98 25.35
CA PRO A 18 18.23 -7.43 24.69
C PRO A 18 17.27 -6.87 25.75
N ASP A 19 17.39 -5.57 26.04
CA ASP A 19 16.35 -4.82 26.73
C ASP A 19 15.16 -4.71 25.78
N SER A 20 14.03 -5.29 26.19
CA SER A 20 12.77 -5.28 25.45
C SER A 20 12.22 -3.88 25.15
N SER A 21 12.84 -2.82 25.70
CA SER A 21 12.37 -1.44 25.60
C SER A 21 12.73 -0.71 24.30
N ASP A 22 13.77 -1.16 23.58
CA ASP A 22 14.20 -0.52 22.32
C ASP A 22 13.35 -0.96 21.13
N THR A 23 12.90 -2.22 21.13
CA THR A 23 11.99 -2.75 20.09
C THR A 23 10.64 -2.04 20.12
N ASP A 24 10.11 -1.76 21.31
CA ASP A 24 8.82 -1.08 21.48
C ASP A 24 8.87 0.38 21.01
N LYS A 25 9.96 1.10 21.28
CA LYS A 25 10.16 2.48 20.82
C LYS A 25 10.32 2.55 19.29
N GLN A 26 11.02 1.59 18.70
CA GLN A 26 11.22 1.53 17.25
C GLN A 26 9.90 1.20 16.52
N CYS A 27 9.09 0.28 17.06
CA CYS A 27 7.76 -0.03 16.54
C CYS A 27 6.81 1.17 16.62
N PHE A 28 6.85 1.93 17.73
CA PHE A 28 6.04 3.14 17.92
C PHE A 28 6.37 4.23 16.89
N LEU A 29 7.66 4.53 16.68
CA LEU A 29 8.10 5.55 15.72
C LEU A 29 7.80 5.16 14.27
N GLN A 30 7.91 3.88 13.93
CA GLN A 30 7.54 3.38 12.61
C GLN A 30 6.04 3.52 12.37
N SER A 31 5.22 3.21 13.37
CA SER A 31 3.76 3.33 13.28
C SER A 31 3.29 4.77 13.12
N GLU A 32 3.89 5.70 13.87
CA GLU A 32 3.62 7.13 13.74
C GLU A 32 4.01 7.66 12.35
N TYR A 33 5.18 7.25 11.83
CA TYR A 33 5.62 7.64 10.49
C TYR A 33 4.69 7.12 9.39
N ILE A 34 4.30 5.84 9.44
CA ILE A 34 3.35 5.26 8.47
C ILE A 34 2.01 6.00 8.56
N SER A 35 1.51 6.27 9.77
CA SER A 35 0.25 7.01 9.97
C SER A 35 0.29 8.41 9.39
N MET A 36 1.40 9.14 9.58
CA MET A 36 1.63 10.46 9.00
C MET A 36 1.64 10.40 7.46
N MET A 37 2.29 9.39 6.89
CA MET A 37 2.34 9.21 5.44
C MET A 37 0.96 8.83 4.86
N LEU A 38 0.20 7.96 5.53
CA LEU A 38 -1.17 7.61 5.16
C LEU A 38 -2.09 8.83 5.15
N LYS A 39 -1.93 9.73 6.13
CA LYS A 39 -2.64 11.01 6.18
C LYS A 39 -2.29 11.89 4.97
N GLY A 40 -1.01 12.02 4.63
CA GLY A 40 -0.58 12.77 3.44
C GLY A 40 -1.16 12.23 2.14
N VAL A 41 -1.21 10.89 1.98
CA VAL A 41 -1.85 10.24 0.82
C VAL A 41 -3.37 10.50 0.81
N SER A 42 -4.04 10.38 1.97
CA SER A 42 -5.46 10.71 2.12
C SER A 42 -5.77 12.12 1.64
N ASP A 43 -5.01 13.11 2.11
CA ASP A 43 -5.27 14.52 1.80
C ASP A 43 -5.12 14.78 0.29
N HIS A 44 -4.12 14.18 -0.36
CA HIS A 44 -3.96 14.25 -1.80
C HIS A 44 -5.09 13.58 -2.60
N LEU A 45 -5.68 12.49 -2.10
CA LEU A 45 -6.84 11.87 -2.74
C LEU A 45 -8.13 12.68 -2.54
N LYS A 46 -8.26 13.41 -1.42
CA LYS A 46 -9.43 14.27 -1.14
C LYS A 46 -9.45 15.54 -2.00
N ASP A 47 -8.31 16.20 -2.15
CA ASP A 47 -8.22 17.51 -2.82
C ASP A 47 -8.64 17.47 -4.32
N ASN A 48 -8.61 16.31 -4.96
CA ASN A 48 -8.99 16.15 -6.37
C ASN A 48 -10.51 16.04 -6.62
N ILE A 49 -11.33 15.92 -5.57
CA ILE A 49 -12.79 16.01 -5.70
C ILE A 49 -13.20 17.45 -6.07
N HIS A 50 -12.38 18.46 -5.75
CA HIS A 50 -12.71 19.88 -5.96
C HIS A 50 -11.91 20.59 -7.06
N ARG A 51 -10.85 19.99 -7.62
CA ARG A 51 -10.03 20.63 -8.65
C ARG A 51 -10.31 20.09 -10.05
N THR A 52 -11.16 20.80 -10.77
CA THR A 52 -11.28 20.73 -12.23
C THR A 52 -10.39 21.83 -12.84
N LEU A 53 -9.75 21.52 -13.97
CA LEU A 53 -8.82 22.37 -14.75
C LEU A 53 -7.48 22.68 -14.06
N VAL A 54 -6.40 22.00 -14.46
CA VAL A 54 -5.19 22.67 -15.01
C VAL A 54 -4.48 21.67 -15.92
N THR A 55 -4.37 22.02 -17.20
CA THR A 55 -3.42 21.49 -18.17
C THR A 55 -1.99 21.85 -17.76
N SER A 56 -1.22 20.90 -17.22
CA SER A 56 0.23 21.00 -17.22
C SER A 56 0.86 19.62 -17.09
N ILE A 57 2.08 19.50 -17.62
CA ILE A 57 2.98 18.34 -17.59
C ILE A 57 3.48 18.13 -16.14
N SER A 58 2.55 17.95 -15.21
CA SER A 58 2.82 17.49 -13.85
C SER A 58 2.42 16.02 -13.77
N PRO A 59 3.21 15.16 -13.10
CA PRO A 59 2.82 13.77 -12.93
C PRO A 59 1.45 13.73 -12.25
N ASN A 60 0.54 12.91 -12.77
CA ASN A 60 -0.80 12.77 -12.22
C ASN A 60 -0.70 12.47 -10.71
N LYS A 61 -1.17 13.41 -9.89
CA LYS A 61 -1.01 13.36 -8.44
C LYS A 61 -1.72 12.17 -7.81
N GLU A 62 -2.84 11.72 -8.38
CA GLU A 62 -3.56 10.52 -7.93
C GLU A 62 -2.71 9.27 -8.18
N VAL A 63 -2.16 9.14 -9.39
CA VAL A 63 -1.25 8.05 -9.73
C VAL A 63 -0.05 8.02 -8.77
N GLN A 64 0.56 9.17 -8.49
CA GLN A 64 1.70 9.24 -7.57
C GLN A 64 1.31 8.90 -6.13
N ALA A 65 0.18 9.42 -5.64
CA ALA A 65 -0.31 9.11 -4.30
C ALA A 65 -0.56 7.60 -4.11
N ILE A 66 -1.17 6.95 -5.11
CA ILE A 66 -1.42 5.50 -5.07
C ILE A 66 -0.12 4.71 -5.22
N ARG A 67 0.84 5.16 -6.03
CA ARG A 67 2.17 4.52 -6.08
C ARG A 67 2.90 4.61 -4.75
N CYS A 68 2.85 5.76 -4.07
CA CYS A 68 3.39 5.90 -2.72
C CYS A 68 2.69 4.95 -1.74
N LEU A 69 1.37 4.80 -1.85
CA LEU A 69 0.61 3.84 -1.06
C LEU A 69 1.08 2.39 -1.27
N ASN A 70 1.31 1.99 -2.51
CA ASN A 70 1.80 0.65 -2.85
C ASN A 70 3.19 0.39 -2.25
N ILE A 71 4.08 1.38 -2.30
CA ILE A 71 5.41 1.31 -1.67
C ILE A 71 5.27 1.18 -0.14
N MET A 72 4.34 1.93 0.49
CA MET A 72 4.12 1.82 1.93
C MET A 72 3.61 0.44 2.34
N ILE A 73 2.72 -0.17 1.57
CA ILE A 73 2.23 -1.53 1.82
C ILE A 73 3.40 -2.52 1.79
N GLU A 74 4.28 -2.40 0.79
CA GLU A 74 5.47 -3.25 0.65
C GLU A 74 6.45 -3.06 1.82
N LEU A 75 6.72 -1.81 2.21
CA LEU A 75 7.62 -1.47 3.32
C LEU A 75 7.05 -1.82 4.70
N SER A 76 5.72 -1.94 4.83
CA SER A 76 5.08 -2.28 6.12
C SER A 76 5.37 -3.72 6.55
N GLY A 77 5.69 -4.62 5.63
CA GLY A 77 6.01 -6.00 5.93
C GLY A 77 4.94 -6.69 6.80
N HIS A 78 5.35 -7.25 7.94
CA HIS A 78 4.45 -7.95 8.86
C HIS A 78 3.54 -6.99 9.68
N HIS A 79 3.86 -5.70 9.74
CA HIS A 79 3.05 -4.68 10.41
C HIS A 79 1.85 -4.22 9.57
N VAL A 80 1.71 -4.69 8.32
CA VAL A 80 0.60 -4.33 7.42
C VAL A 80 -0.78 -4.51 8.09
N LYS A 81 -0.89 -5.50 8.99
CA LYS A 81 -2.13 -5.81 9.72
C LYS A 81 -2.61 -4.67 10.62
N GLU A 82 -1.68 -3.90 11.19
CA GLU A 82 -1.95 -2.75 12.07
C GLU A 82 -2.63 -1.60 11.30
N PHE A 83 -2.36 -1.50 9.99
CA PHE A 83 -2.86 -0.43 9.12
C PHE A 83 -3.96 -0.89 8.16
N THR A 84 -4.47 -2.12 8.32
CA THR A 84 -5.47 -2.73 7.43
C THR A 84 -6.64 -1.78 7.10
N PRO A 85 -7.30 -1.12 8.07
CA PRO A 85 -8.43 -0.23 7.73
C PRO A 85 -7.99 0.97 6.89
N GLY A 86 -6.81 1.53 7.16
CA GLY A 86 -6.26 2.68 6.44
C GLY A 86 -5.86 2.32 5.01
N PHE A 87 -5.11 1.23 4.84
CA PHE A 87 -4.74 0.74 3.50
C PHE A 87 -5.96 0.39 2.67
N LEU A 88 -6.90 -0.38 3.23
CA LEU A 88 -8.12 -0.75 2.52
C LEU A 88 -8.93 0.48 2.11
N ALA A 89 -9.14 1.44 3.02
CA ALA A 89 -9.89 2.66 2.72
C ALA A 89 -9.24 3.49 1.60
N LEU A 90 -7.93 3.66 1.62
CA LEU A 90 -7.21 4.46 0.62
C LEU A 90 -7.14 3.75 -0.75
N LEU A 91 -6.96 2.43 -0.77
CA LEU A 91 -6.97 1.66 -2.00
C LEU A 91 -8.35 1.65 -2.64
N THR A 92 -9.41 1.43 -1.85
CA THR A 92 -10.80 1.54 -2.33
C THR A 92 -11.08 2.94 -2.84
N LYS A 93 -10.58 3.98 -2.16
CA LYS A 93 -10.68 5.36 -2.66
C LYS A 93 -9.95 5.56 -3.99
N GLY A 94 -8.80 4.90 -4.18
CA GLY A 94 -8.07 4.89 -5.44
C GLY A 94 -8.86 4.26 -6.60
N LEU A 95 -9.78 3.33 -6.35
CA LEU A 95 -10.68 2.78 -7.37
C LEU A 95 -11.69 3.82 -7.88
N GLU A 96 -12.00 4.84 -7.08
CA GLU A 96 -12.87 5.96 -7.44
C GLU A 96 -12.15 7.09 -8.19
N ALA A 97 -10.83 6.97 -8.39
CA ALA A 97 -10.03 8.00 -9.09
C ALA A 97 -10.58 8.28 -10.49
N LYS A 98 -10.38 9.49 -11.03
CA LYS A 98 -10.87 9.80 -12.39
C LYS A 98 -10.00 9.13 -13.45
N ASP A 99 -8.70 9.06 -13.17
CA ASP A 99 -7.70 8.52 -14.07
C ASP A 99 -7.67 6.98 -14.03
N GLU A 100 -7.73 6.35 -15.20
CA GLU A 100 -7.75 4.89 -15.31
C GLU A 100 -6.45 4.25 -14.81
N LEU A 101 -5.30 4.89 -15.04
CA LEU A 101 -4.01 4.39 -14.57
C LEU A 101 -3.94 4.42 -13.04
N ALA A 102 -4.52 5.45 -12.40
CA ALA A 102 -4.66 5.53 -10.95
C ALA A 102 -5.48 4.36 -10.41
N LYS A 103 -6.64 4.06 -11.02
CA LYS A 103 -7.46 2.90 -10.65
C LYS A 103 -6.70 1.57 -10.81
N ILE A 104 -5.97 1.40 -11.92
CA ILE A 104 -5.17 0.18 -12.16
C ILE A 104 -4.10 0.02 -11.07
N HIS A 105 -3.42 1.11 -10.70
CA HIS A 105 -2.46 1.08 -9.61
C HIS A 105 -3.10 0.78 -8.26
N ALA A 106 -4.36 1.19 -8.02
CA ALA A 106 -5.09 0.83 -6.81
C ALA A 106 -5.42 -0.67 -6.77
N VAL A 107 -5.82 -1.26 -7.89
CA VAL A 107 -6.02 -2.73 -7.99
C VAL A 107 -4.72 -3.49 -7.76
N GLN A 108 -3.60 -3.00 -8.31
CA GLN A 108 -2.27 -3.56 -8.01
C GLN A 108 -1.91 -3.44 -6.53
N GLY A 109 -2.22 -2.30 -5.91
CA GLY A 109 -2.04 -2.07 -4.48
C GLY A 109 -2.86 -3.02 -3.62
N LEU A 110 -4.12 -3.26 -3.98
CA LEU A 110 -4.97 -4.27 -3.34
C LEU A 110 -4.36 -5.67 -3.46
N THR A 111 -3.76 -6.01 -4.61
CA THR A 111 -3.06 -7.29 -4.79
C THR A 111 -1.90 -7.44 -3.82
N TYR A 112 -1.03 -6.42 -3.72
CA TYR A 112 0.09 -6.43 -2.78
C TYR A 112 -0.37 -6.46 -1.33
N PHE A 113 -1.44 -5.74 -1.00
CA PHE A 113 -2.01 -5.70 0.33
C PHE A 113 -2.61 -7.04 0.73
N VAL A 114 -3.35 -7.70 -0.16
CA VAL A 114 -3.89 -9.04 0.06
C VAL A 114 -2.76 -10.05 0.28
N ASP A 115 -1.73 -10.01 -0.56
CA ASP A 115 -0.56 -10.88 -0.41
C ASP A 115 0.16 -10.66 0.92
N ALA A 116 0.37 -9.40 1.30
CA ALA A 116 1.04 -9.05 2.56
C ALA A 116 0.19 -9.47 3.77
N LEU A 117 -1.12 -9.18 3.75
CA LEU A 117 -2.03 -9.51 4.84
C LEU A 117 -2.27 -11.01 4.97
N ALA A 118 -2.35 -11.75 3.86
CA ALA A 118 -2.41 -13.21 3.88
C ALA A 118 -1.23 -13.83 4.63
N ARG A 119 -0.03 -13.25 4.49
CA ARG A 119 1.16 -13.71 5.21
C ARG A 119 1.17 -13.28 6.68
N ALA A 120 0.69 -12.07 6.98
CA ALA A 120 0.80 -11.48 8.31
C ALA A 120 -0.36 -11.87 9.26
N GLU A 121 -1.60 -11.93 8.75
CA GLU A 121 -2.82 -12.14 9.52
C GLU A 121 -3.98 -12.69 8.64
N PRO A 122 -3.96 -13.98 8.26
CA PRO A 122 -4.95 -14.57 7.34
C PRO A 122 -6.41 -14.42 7.80
N MET A 123 -6.65 -14.44 9.12
CA MET A 123 -8.00 -14.28 9.67
C MET A 123 -8.56 -12.88 9.43
N GLN A 124 -7.71 -11.85 9.38
CA GLN A 124 -8.13 -10.50 9.03
C GLN A 124 -8.44 -10.39 7.54
N LEU A 125 -7.67 -11.05 6.67
CA LEU A 125 -7.97 -11.11 5.23
C LEU A 125 -9.37 -11.69 4.98
N LYS A 126 -9.73 -12.80 5.64
CA LYS A 126 -11.07 -13.41 5.52
C LYS A 126 -12.20 -12.43 5.87
N ARG A 127 -11.98 -11.52 6.84
CA ARG A 127 -12.98 -10.53 7.25
C ARG A 127 -13.15 -9.39 6.23
N ILE A 128 -12.12 -9.10 5.44
CA ILE A 128 -12.14 -7.98 4.48
C ILE A 128 -12.27 -8.44 3.02
N ALA A 129 -12.25 -9.75 2.75
CA ALA A 129 -12.35 -10.30 1.40
C ALA A 129 -13.66 -9.88 0.71
N GLU A 130 -14.81 -10.00 1.39
CA GLU A 130 -16.10 -9.59 0.86
C GLU A 130 -16.14 -8.08 0.49
N PRO A 131 -15.75 -7.14 1.37
CA PRO A 131 -15.62 -5.73 1.01
C PRO A 131 -14.74 -5.47 -0.21
N ILE A 132 -13.63 -6.20 -0.36
CA ILE A 132 -12.75 -6.07 -1.53
C ILE A 132 -13.48 -6.53 -2.79
N VAL A 133 -14.14 -7.69 -2.76
CA VAL A 133 -14.90 -8.21 -3.92
C VAL A 133 -15.99 -7.23 -4.33
N VAL A 134 -16.77 -6.72 -3.38
CA VAL A 134 -17.84 -5.74 -3.64
C VAL A 134 -17.30 -4.49 -4.32
N ALA A 135 -16.15 -3.96 -3.86
CA ALA A 135 -15.51 -2.80 -4.46
C ALA A 135 -15.03 -3.05 -5.92
N LEU A 136 -14.77 -4.31 -6.28
CA LEU A 136 -14.26 -4.70 -7.59
C LEU A 136 -15.35 -5.00 -8.63
N LEU A 137 -16.58 -5.31 -8.20
CA LEU A 137 -17.69 -5.70 -9.09
C LEU A 137 -17.91 -4.72 -10.27
N PRO A 138 -17.88 -3.38 -10.09
CA PRO A 138 -18.10 -2.45 -11.20
C PRO A 138 -17.07 -2.57 -12.34
N PHE A 139 -15.91 -3.16 -12.07
CA PHE A 139 -14.81 -3.29 -13.04
C PHE A 139 -14.81 -4.63 -13.79
N LEU A 140 -15.73 -5.53 -13.45
CA LEU A 140 -15.95 -6.80 -14.16
C LEU A 140 -16.97 -6.69 -15.29
N GLU A 141 -17.64 -5.54 -15.42
CA GLU A 141 -18.62 -5.32 -16.48
C GLU A 141 -17.95 -5.18 -17.86
N LEU A 142 -18.63 -5.68 -18.90
CA LEU A 142 -18.12 -5.86 -20.27
C LEU A 142 -17.67 -4.56 -20.98
N SER A 143 -17.95 -3.38 -20.41
CA SER A 143 -17.60 -2.06 -20.95
C SER A 143 -16.24 -1.54 -20.46
N GLY A 144 -15.54 -2.29 -19.60
CA GLY A 144 -14.26 -1.90 -19.01
C GLY A 144 -13.06 -2.06 -19.95
N SER A 145 -11.98 -1.34 -19.63
CA SER A 145 -10.67 -1.55 -20.25
C SER A 145 -10.14 -2.96 -20.00
N ALA A 146 -9.60 -3.61 -21.04
CA ALA A 146 -9.02 -4.95 -20.93
C ALA A 146 -7.90 -5.02 -19.88
N LYS A 147 -7.13 -3.94 -19.70
CA LYS A 147 -6.07 -3.87 -18.68
C LYS A 147 -6.65 -3.85 -17.27
N MET A 148 -7.72 -3.08 -17.07
CA MET A 148 -8.44 -3.04 -15.80
C MET A 148 -9.03 -4.42 -15.48
N HIS A 149 -9.76 -4.99 -16.43
CA HIS A 149 -10.38 -6.30 -16.28
C HIS A 149 -9.35 -7.37 -15.91
N HIS A 150 -8.22 -7.43 -16.62
CA HIS A 150 -7.14 -8.36 -16.30
C HIS A 150 -6.54 -8.13 -14.90
N ALA A 151 -6.34 -6.88 -14.48
CA ALA A 151 -5.83 -6.59 -13.14
C ALA A 151 -6.81 -7.06 -12.04
N VAL A 152 -8.11 -6.83 -12.24
CA VAL A 152 -9.16 -7.22 -11.29
C VAL A 152 -9.29 -8.74 -11.20
N VAL A 153 -9.31 -9.44 -12.35
CA VAL A 153 -9.36 -10.90 -12.37
C VAL A 153 -8.17 -11.49 -11.61
N ARG A 154 -6.95 -11.00 -11.84
CA ARG A 154 -5.76 -11.46 -11.11
C ARG A 154 -5.86 -11.25 -9.59
N LEU A 155 -6.45 -10.14 -9.16
CA LEU A 155 -6.69 -9.87 -7.74
C LEU A 155 -7.72 -10.86 -7.16
N LEU A 156 -8.80 -11.13 -7.88
CA LEU A 156 -9.81 -12.10 -7.45
C LEU A 156 -9.25 -13.52 -7.39
N GLU A 157 -8.46 -13.94 -8.38
CA GLU A 157 -7.71 -15.20 -8.35
C GLU A 157 -6.80 -15.27 -7.12
N THR A 158 -6.10 -14.17 -6.81
CA THR A 158 -5.25 -14.09 -5.62
C THR A 158 -6.08 -14.28 -4.35
N LEU A 159 -7.24 -13.65 -4.22
CA LEU A 159 -8.12 -13.82 -3.06
C LEU A 159 -8.65 -15.25 -2.89
N VAL A 160 -8.88 -15.98 -3.99
CA VAL A 160 -9.39 -17.36 -3.93
C VAL A 160 -8.31 -18.34 -3.45
N VAL A 161 -7.04 -18.06 -3.74
CA VAL A 161 -5.91 -18.96 -3.43
C VAL A 161 -5.32 -18.72 -2.02
N LYS A 162 -5.64 -17.60 -1.37
CA LYS A 162 -5.09 -17.20 -0.06
C LYS A 162 -6.05 -17.48 1.08
#